data_AF-A0A2V1BRL9-F1
#
_entry.id   AF-A0A2V1BRL9-F1
#
_cell.length_a   1.000
_cell.length_b   1.000
_cell.length_c   1.000
_cell.angle_alpha   90.00
_cell.angle_beta   90.00
_cell.angle_gamma   90.00
#
_symmetry.space_group_name_H-M   'P 1'
#
loop_
_entity.id
_entity.type
_entity.pdbx_description
1 polymer ?
#
loop_
_entity_poly.entity_id
_entity_poly.type
_entity_poly.pdbx_seq_one_letter_code
_entity_poly.pdbx_strand_id
1 'polypeptide(L)'
;MGHLMIERSLNVRNPLALPILKAFGAVWGCQTGEFSNRKSGVGIAHCLDLLCRHLIGGRVSRKTFSESLRPFSLPGKTIEEYFEEVATQTFLFDFYHSFQEFRDDYFNKHHKTPYINDFIQWRWDLGKSITRTQRDEAFRKVGVYRQWMLEEILRQDLREAFVILPIAAAPNYRNTQPGPPFKQNAFDALFLAPILGAPEFVVPIGQVPYESHISGLVEQLPVAVSVLGLPDTDNCLMDVVRHCLDETGRPTAVQTGRNMFPSEENN
;
A
#
# COMPACT_ATOMS: atom_id res chain seq x y z
N MET A 1 9.14 -8.94 -3.16
CA MET A 1 9.29 -7.51 -3.53
C MET A 1 9.93 -6.76 -2.37
N GLY A 2 10.68 -5.69 -2.64
CA GLY A 2 11.32 -4.90 -1.57
C GLY A 2 10.36 -3.83 -1.03
N HIS A 3 9.73 -4.10 0.12
CA HIS A 3 8.88 -3.13 0.80
C HIS A 3 9.72 -2.33 1.81
N LEU A 4 9.53 -1.01 1.87
CA LEU A 4 10.30 -0.12 2.72
C LEU A 4 9.49 0.30 3.95
N MET A 5 10.08 0.22 5.13
CA MET A 5 9.54 0.82 6.35
C MET A 5 10.52 1.84 6.90
N ILE A 6 9.94 2.93 7.40
CA ILE A 6 10.67 4.09 7.88
C ILE A 6 10.30 4.31 9.33
N GLU A 7 11.28 4.19 10.19
CA GLU A 7 11.12 4.37 11.64
C GLU A 7 11.94 5.59 12.07
N ARG A 8 11.37 6.45 12.92
CA ARG A 8 12.04 7.65 13.45
C ARG A 8 12.29 7.46 14.93
N SER A 9 13.53 7.57 15.39
CA SER A 9 13.84 7.74 16.82
C SER A 9 14.33 9.16 17.04
N LEU A 10 13.60 9.95 17.83
CA LEU A 10 13.97 11.32 18.19
C LEU A 10 14.65 11.35 19.56
N ASN A 11 15.84 11.95 19.61
CA ASN A 11 16.42 12.46 20.85
C ASN A 11 16.65 13.96 20.68
N VAL A 12 15.79 14.77 21.29
CA VAL A 12 15.67 16.21 21.02
C VAL A 12 16.68 17.00 21.86
N ARG A 13 17.88 17.28 21.31
CA ARG A 13 18.73 18.43 21.70
C ARG A 13 19.69 18.86 20.57
N ASN A 14 19.25 19.72 19.65
CA ASN A 14 20.06 20.84 19.16
C ASN A 14 19.22 21.85 18.34
N PRO A 15 19.20 23.15 18.66
CA PRO A 15 18.80 24.19 17.71
C PRO A 15 19.97 24.52 16.76
N LEU A 16 19.65 25.08 15.59
CA LEU A 16 20.52 25.53 14.46
C LEU A 16 20.63 24.54 13.28
N ALA A 17 19.96 24.88 12.16
CA ALA A 17 20.54 25.06 10.82
C ALA A 17 19.51 24.94 9.67
N LEU A 18 18.83 26.05 9.33
CA LEU A 18 18.91 26.51 7.93
C LEU A 18 20.34 27.05 7.77
N PRO A 19 21.11 26.74 6.69
CA PRO A 19 20.62 26.78 5.31
C PRO A 19 21.25 25.75 4.32
N ILE A 20 20.43 24.95 3.62
CA ILE A 20 20.87 24.21 2.41
C ILE A 20 19.81 24.33 1.31
N LEU A 21 19.80 25.47 0.60
CA LEU A 21 18.83 25.77 -0.47
C LEU A 21 19.44 26.49 -1.69
N LYS A 22 20.77 26.43 -1.88
CA LYS A 22 21.49 27.14 -2.96
C LYS A 22 22.63 26.37 -3.65
N ALA A 23 22.68 25.05 -3.52
CA ALA A 23 23.64 24.22 -4.26
C ALA A 23 22.96 22.93 -4.75
N PHE A 24 22.47 22.93 -5.99
CA PHE A 24 22.54 21.81 -6.96
C PHE A 24 21.93 22.22 -8.32
N GLY A 25 22.27 23.43 -8.79
CA GLY A 25 22.19 23.75 -10.22
C GLY A 25 23.47 23.31 -10.91
N ALA A 26 23.35 22.73 -12.10
CA ALA A 26 24.43 22.38 -13.03
C ALA A 26 25.45 21.30 -12.60
N VAL A 27 25.10 20.01 -12.79
CA VAL A 27 26.02 19.01 -13.37
C VAL A 27 25.22 18.08 -14.30
N TRP A 28 25.34 18.29 -15.62
CA TRP A 28 24.94 17.32 -16.65
C TRP A 28 26.21 16.74 -17.30
N GLY A 29 26.27 15.42 -17.45
CA GLY A 29 27.38 14.69 -18.07
C GLY A 29 27.02 13.21 -18.22
N CYS A 30 27.37 12.58 -19.34
CA CYS A 30 26.83 11.28 -19.77
C CYS A 30 27.93 10.25 -20.08
N GLN A 31 27.54 8.98 -20.24
CA GLN A 31 28.34 7.78 -20.56
C GLN A 31 29.17 7.24 -19.36
N THR A 32 29.22 5.94 -19.03
CA THR A 32 28.44 4.73 -19.40
C THR A 32 27.95 4.04 -18.09
N GLY A 33 27.17 2.95 -18.06
CA GLY A 33 26.53 2.11 -19.09
C GLY A 33 25.61 1.06 -18.43
N GLU A 34 24.81 0.35 -19.24
CA GLU A 34 23.80 -0.66 -18.86
C GLU A 34 22.66 -0.18 -17.92
N PHE A 35 21.42 -0.60 -18.23
CA PHE A 35 20.16 -0.15 -17.60
C PHE A 35 19.94 1.37 -17.49
N SER A 36 19.92 2.05 -18.65
CA SER A 36 19.43 3.42 -18.78
C SER A 36 18.53 3.58 -20.01
N ASN A 37 17.23 3.81 -19.77
CA ASN A 37 16.39 4.55 -20.72
C ASN A 37 15.88 5.83 -20.04
N ARG A 38 16.80 6.77 -19.82
CA ARG A 38 16.54 8.09 -19.22
C ARG A 38 16.18 9.12 -20.30
N LYS A 39 14.92 9.54 -20.35
CA LYS A 39 14.52 10.89 -20.84
C LYS A 39 13.46 11.57 -19.95
N SER A 40 13.59 11.36 -18.64
CA SER A 40 12.98 12.14 -17.54
C SER A 40 13.52 11.56 -16.22
N GLY A 41 14.80 11.85 -15.94
CA GLY A 41 15.64 11.07 -15.02
C GLY A 41 15.38 11.20 -13.51
N VAL A 42 14.13 11.39 -13.06
CA VAL A 42 13.76 11.38 -11.64
C VAL A 42 13.17 10.01 -11.30
N GLY A 43 14.04 9.05 -10.98
CA GLY A 43 13.61 7.69 -10.64
C GLY A 43 12.75 7.65 -9.38
N ILE A 44 11.82 6.68 -9.28
CA ILE A 44 10.92 6.50 -8.13
C ILE A 44 11.70 6.48 -6.79
N ALA A 45 12.88 5.85 -6.77
CA ALA A 45 13.77 5.84 -5.60
C ALA A 45 14.27 7.24 -5.20
N HIS A 46 14.49 8.16 -6.15
CA HIS A 46 14.87 9.55 -5.87
C HIS A 46 13.66 10.39 -5.46
N CYS A 47 12.47 10.16 -6.05
CA CYS A 47 11.22 10.74 -5.56
C CYS A 47 10.95 10.35 -4.09
N LEU A 48 11.09 9.06 -3.77
CA LEU A 48 10.97 8.54 -2.41
C LEU A 48 12.04 9.14 -1.49
N ASP A 49 13.31 9.20 -1.91
CA ASP A 49 14.39 9.77 -1.09
C ASP A 49 14.20 11.28 -0.85
N LEU A 50 13.74 12.05 -1.85
CA LEU A 50 13.38 13.46 -1.70
C LEU A 50 12.17 13.65 -0.78
N LEU A 51 11.11 12.87 -0.96
CA LEU A 51 9.95 12.85 -0.06
C LEU A 51 10.41 12.54 1.36
N CYS A 52 11.17 11.47 1.59
CA CYS A 52 11.66 11.09 2.92
C CYS A 52 12.54 12.18 3.56
N ARG A 53 13.39 12.86 2.79
CA ARG A 53 14.24 13.95 3.29
C ARG A 53 13.44 15.18 3.70
N HIS A 54 12.44 15.58 2.91
CA HIS A 54 11.58 16.74 3.22
C HIS A 54 10.53 16.42 4.30
N LEU A 55 9.93 15.23 4.28
CA LEU A 55 8.98 14.73 5.29
C LEU A 55 9.56 14.70 6.71
N ILE A 56 10.85 14.35 6.88
CA ILE A 56 11.34 13.80 8.16
C ILE A 56 12.39 14.69 8.85
N GLY A 57 13.12 15.56 8.14
CA GLY A 57 14.05 16.54 8.74
C GLY A 57 15.07 15.96 9.74
N GLY A 58 15.43 14.67 9.62
CA GLY A 58 16.13 13.94 10.66
C GLY A 58 16.60 12.56 10.21
N ARG A 59 17.12 11.74 11.14
CA ARG A 59 17.63 10.39 10.83
C ARG A 59 16.48 9.43 10.49
N VAL A 60 16.36 9.12 9.21
CA VAL A 60 15.51 8.04 8.67
C VAL A 60 16.14 6.69 9.00
N SER A 61 15.50 5.87 9.84
CA SER A 61 15.87 4.45 9.96
C SER A 61 15.19 3.69 8.82
N ARG A 62 15.98 3.31 7.82
CA ARG A 62 15.51 2.56 6.65
C ARG A 62 15.62 1.07 6.93
N LYS A 63 14.51 0.44 7.32
CA LYS A 63 14.38 -1.02 7.41
C LYS A 63 13.60 -1.52 6.19
N THR A 64 13.94 -2.69 5.65
CA THR A 64 12.98 -3.40 4.81
C THR A 64 11.85 -3.95 5.69
N PHE A 65 10.64 -4.12 5.14
CA PHE A 65 9.52 -4.72 5.87
C PHE A 65 9.93 -6.06 6.50
N SER A 66 10.64 -6.91 5.76
CA SER A 66 11.22 -8.18 6.24
C SER A 66 12.23 -8.04 7.40
N GLU A 67 12.98 -6.95 7.49
CA GLU A 67 13.90 -6.71 8.62
C GLU A 67 13.15 -6.25 9.87
N SER A 68 12.09 -5.46 9.69
CA SER A 68 11.21 -5.05 10.79
C SER A 68 10.46 -6.23 11.40
N LEU A 69 10.26 -7.34 10.70
CA LEU A 69 9.51 -8.50 11.21
C LEU A 69 10.31 -9.48 12.08
N ARG A 70 11.63 -9.31 12.19
CA ARG A 70 12.49 -10.19 13.02
C ARG A 70 12.07 -10.31 14.51
N PRO A 71 11.48 -9.29 15.16
CA PRO A 71 10.94 -9.42 16.53
C PRO A 71 9.67 -10.28 16.63
N PHE A 72 8.96 -10.57 15.54
CA PHE A 72 7.77 -11.43 15.55
C PHE A 72 8.16 -12.91 15.60
N SER A 73 8.83 -13.32 16.69
CA SER A 73 9.26 -14.69 16.87
C SER A 73 8.09 -15.57 17.33
N LEU A 74 7.56 -16.38 16.42
CA LEU A 74 6.59 -17.43 16.74
C LEU A 74 7.29 -18.78 16.96
N PRO A 75 6.97 -19.54 18.02
CA PRO A 75 7.52 -20.87 18.22
C PRO A 75 7.13 -21.82 17.08
N GLY A 76 8.08 -22.17 16.23
CA GLY A 76 7.95 -23.24 15.23
C GLY A 76 7.09 -22.92 14.00
N LYS A 77 6.84 -21.64 13.68
CA LYS A 77 6.18 -21.21 12.43
C LYS A 77 6.75 -19.91 11.88
N THR A 78 6.70 -19.71 10.57
CA THR A 78 6.94 -18.40 9.95
C THR A 78 5.73 -17.48 10.11
N ILE A 79 5.91 -16.19 9.82
CA ILE A 79 4.82 -15.21 9.84
C ILE A 79 3.79 -15.51 8.74
N GLU A 80 4.24 -15.95 7.57
CA GLU A 80 3.39 -16.34 6.44
C GLU A 80 2.52 -17.56 6.80
N GLU A 81 3.08 -18.59 7.44
CA GLU A 81 2.36 -19.78 7.92
C GLU A 81 1.36 -19.47 9.04
N TYR A 82 1.58 -18.40 9.80
CA TYR A 82 0.65 -17.95 10.84
C TYR A 82 -0.60 -17.27 10.23
N PHE A 83 -0.41 -16.53 9.13
CA PHE A 83 -1.44 -15.76 8.44
C PHE A 83 -2.09 -16.44 7.21
N GLU A 84 -1.55 -17.56 6.73
CA GLU A 84 -2.00 -18.30 5.54
C GLU A 84 -3.53 -18.42 5.44
N GLU A 85 -4.17 -18.94 6.49
CA GLU A 85 -5.63 -19.10 6.54
C GLU A 85 -6.35 -17.89 7.18
N VAL A 86 -5.65 -16.89 7.73
CA VAL A 86 -6.27 -15.82 8.53
C VAL A 86 -7.20 -14.95 7.68
N ALA A 87 -6.76 -14.48 6.52
CA ALA A 87 -7.61 -13.69 5.62
C ALA A 87 -8.81 -14.51 5.11
N THR A 88 -8.61 -15.81 4.87
CA THR A 88 -9.67 -16.73 4.46
C THR A 88 -10.71 -16.90 5.58
N GLN A 89 -10.27 -17.17 6.81
CA GLN A 89 -11.12 -17.47 7.97
C GLN A 89 -11.82 -16.24 8.55
N THR A 90 -11.23 -15.05 8.50
CA THR A 90 -11.91 -13.81 8.89
C THR A 90 -12.91 -13.37 7.82
N PHE A 91 -12.43 -13.06 6.61
CA PHE A 91 -13.25 -12.42 5.59
C PHE A 91 -14.29 -13.35 4.96
N LEU A 92 -13.94 -14.59 4.58
CA LEU A 92 -14.90 -15.43 3.84
C LEU A 92 -16.03 -15.98 4.72
N PHE A 93 -15.81 -16.14 6.02
CA PHE A 93 -16.89 -16.47 6.95
C PHE A 93 -17.95 -15.36 6.98
N ASP A 94 -17.55 -14.13 7.30
CA ASP A 94 -18.48 -12.99 7.38
C ASP A 94 -19.07 -12.66 5.98
N PHE A 95 -18.27 -12.80 4.90
CA PHE A 95 -18.73 -12.63 3.51
C PHE A 95 -19.76 -13.67 3.06
N TYR A 96 -19.70 -14.93 3.54
CA TYR A 96 -20.75 -15.89 3.23
C TYR A 96 -22.02 -15.61 4.03
N HIS A 97 -21.90 -15.38 5.34
CA HIS A 97 -23.06 -15.24 6.23
C HIS A 97 -23.81 -13.91 6.03
N SER A 98 -23.13 -12.82 5.65
CA SER A 98 -23.78 -11.54 5.30
C SER A 98 -24.75 -11.61 4.11
N PHE A 99 -24.62 -12.63 3.25
CA PHE A 99 -25.56 -12.87 2.13
C PHE A 99 -26.66 -13.89 2.46
N GLN A 100 -26.85 -14.27 3.73
CA GLN A 100 -27.88 -15.23 4.11
C GLN A 100 -29.29 -14.73 3.78
N GLU A 101 -29.66 -13.53 4.24
CA GLU A 101 -30.97 -12.91 3.97
C GLU A 101 -31.27 -12.88 2.46
N PHE A 102 -30.32 -12.45 1.63
CA PHE A 102 -30.45 -12.48 0.17
C PHE A 102 -30.74 -13.87 -0.40
N ARG A 103 -30.05 -14.93 0.08
CA ARG A 103 -30.27 -16.30 -0.40
C ARG A 103 -31.64 -16.83 0.03
N ASP A 104 -32.02 -16.56 1.27
CA ASP A 104 -33.28 -17.02 1.86
C ASP A 104 -34.47 -16.35 1.15
N ASP A 105 -34.43 -15.02 0.97
CA ASP A 105 -35.45 -14.26 0.22
C ASP A 105 -35.55 -14.68 -1.25
N TYR A 106 -34.40 -14.87 -1.91
CA TYR A 106 -34.39 -15.32 -3.31
C TYR A 106 -35.03 -16.71 -3.44
N PHE A 107 -34.72 -17.63 -2.53
CA PHE A 107 -35.32 -18.97 -2.51
C PHE A 107 -36.83 -18.92 -2.19
N ASN A 108 -37.24 -18.12 -1.21
CA ASN A 108 -38.65 -17.93 -0.85
C ASN A 108 -39.48 -17.38 -2.01
N LYS A 109 -38.91 -16.47 -2.81
CA LYS A 109 -39.59 -15.82 -3.94
C LYS A 109 -39.54 -16.60 -5.26
N HIS A 110 -38.46 -17.35 -5.51
CA HIS A 110 -38.20 -17.98 -6.81
C HIS A 110 -38.05 -19.50 -6.77
N HIS A 111 -38.13 -20.13 -5.59
CA HIS A 111 -38.05 -21.57 -5.34
C HIS A 111 -36.83 -22.26 -5.97
N LYS A 112 -35.72 -21.52 -6.06
CA LYS A 112 -34.42 -21.96 -6.58
C LYS A 112 -33.30 -21.13 -5.96
N THR A 113 -32.07 -21.61 -6.04
CA THR A 113 -30.89 -20.81 -5.65
C THR A 113 -30.59 -19.70 -6.67
N PRO A 114 -30.00 -18.57 -6.24
CA PRO A 114 -29.54 -17.54 -7.17
C PRO A 114 -28.41 -18.05 -8.05
N TYR A 115 -28.39 -17.64 -9.33
CA TYR A 115 -27.19 -17.79 -10.16
C TYR A 115 -26.16 -16.77 -9.71
N ILE A 116 -24.94 -17.25 -9.47
CA ILE A 116 -23.80 -16.49 -8.94
C ILE A 116 -22.60 -16.85 -9.81
N ASN A 117 -21.75 -15.87 -10.12
CA ASN A 117 -20.55 -16.12 -10.92
C ASN A 117 -19.55 -17.01 -10.15
N ASP A 118 -18.77 -17.80 -10.90
CA ASP A 118 -17.89 -18.85 -10.38
C ASP A 118 -16.92 -18.37 -9.29
N PHE A 119 -16.43 -17.12 -9.36
CA PHE A 119 -15.52 -16.55 -8.37
C PHE A 119 -16.21 -16.28 -7.02
N ILE A 120 -17.45 -15.78 -7.04
CA ILE A 120 -18.24 -15.60 -5.81
C ILE A 120 -18.75 -16.95 -5.29
N GLN A 121 -19.11 -17.88 -6.17
CA GLN A 121 -19.48 -19.24 -5.79
C GLN A 121 -18.33 -19.95 -5.04
N TRP A 122 -17.10 -19.89 -5.57
CA TRP A 122 -15.90 -20.38 -4.89
C TRP A 122 -15.66 -19.73 -3.52
N ARG A 123 -15.85 -18.40 -3.40
CA ARG A 123 -15.75 -17.68 -2.12
C ARG A 123 -16.80 -18.15 -1.11
N TRP A 124 -18.03 -18.40 -1.56
CA TRP A 124 -19.12 -18.93 -0.71
C TRP A 124 -18.87 -20.39 -0.31
N ASP A 125 -18.32 -21.22 -1.19
CA ASP A 125 -17.98 -22.61 -0.88
C ASP A 125 -16.87 -22.74 0.16
N LEU A 126 -15.90 -21.83 0.16
CA LEU A 126 -14.96 -21.66 1.28
C LEU A 126 -15.67 -21.10 2.52
N GLY A 127 -16.38 -19.98 2.37
CA GLY A 127 -17.04 -19.25 3.47
C GLY A 127 -17.97 -20.10 4.33
N LYS A 128 -18.79 -20.96 3.69
CA LYS A 128 -19.73 -21.87 4.36
C LYS A 128 -19.06 -23.00 5.14
N SER A 129 -17.81 -23.34 4.82
CA SER A 129 -17.06 -24.42 5.48
C SER A 129 -16.28 -23.95 6.71
N ILE A 130 -16.14 -22.63 6.89
CA ILE A 130 -15.48 -22.04 8.05
C ILE A 130 -16.45 -22.04 9.23
N THR A 131 -15.99 -22.55 10.37
CA THR A 131 -16.72 -22.50 11.64
C THR A 131 -16.52 -21.16 12.33
N ARG A 132 -17.48 -20.75 13.17
CA ARG A 132 -17.35 -19.55 14.00
C ARG A 132 -16.08 -19.58 14.86
N THR A 133 -15.72 -20.74 15.42
CA THR A 133 -14.49 -20.93 16.20
C THR A 133 -13.22 -20.64 15.40
N GLN A 134 -13.15 -21.06 14.14
CA GLN A 134 -12.02 -20.74 13.26
C GLN A 134 -11.96 -19.24 12.93
N ARG A 135 -13.11 -18.62 12.67
CA ARG A 135 -13.22 -17.17 12.42
C ARG A 135 -12.77 -16.36 13.64
N ASP A 136 -13.25 -16.70 14.84
CA ASP A 136 -12.91 -15.99 16.08
C ASP A 136 -11.42 -16.20 16.47
N GLU A 137 -10.84 -17.39 16.26
CA GLU A 137 -9.39 -17.62 16.38
C GLU A 137 -8.58 -16.82 15.35
N ALA A 138 -9.05 -16.71 14.10
CA ALA A 138 -8.39 -15.90 13.08
C ALA A 138 -8.41 -14.40 13.45
N PHE A 139 -9.51 -13.88 13.99
CA PHE A 139 -9.55 -12.52 14.55
C PHE A 139 -8.63 -12.34 15.77
N ARG A 140 -8.49 -13.36 16.63
CA ARG A 140 -7.49 -13.34 17.73
C ARG A 140 -6.06 -13.19 17.19
N LYS A 141 -5.71 -13.90 16.12
CA LYS A 141 -4.41 -13.78 15.43
C LYS A 141 -4.19 -12.38 14.83
N VAL A 142 -5.22 -11.80 14.22
CA VAL A 142 -5.18 -10.40 13.75
C VAL A 142 -4.92 -9.43 14.90
N GLY A 143 -5.56 -9.65 16.07
CA GLY A 143 -5.33 -8.86 17.28
C GLY A 143 -3.89 -8.92 17.77
N VAL A 144 -3.30 -10.13 17.85
CA VAL A 144 -1.88 -10.32 18.21
C VAL A 144 -0.94 -9.59 17.24
N TYR A 145 -1.23 -9.66 15.94
CA TYR A 145 -0.42 -8.99 14.91
C TYR A 145 -0.49 -7.46 15.01
N ARG A 146 -1.71 -6.93 15.17
CA ARG A 146 -1.98 -5.50 15.35
C ARG A 146 -1.24 -4.96 16.57
N GLN A 147 -1.35 -5.66 17.71
CA GLN A 147 -0.67 -5.27 18.94
C GLN A 147 0.84 -5.22 18.72
N TRP A 148 1.43 -6.30 18.20
CA TRP A 148 2.86 -6.37 17.93
C TRP A 148 3.35 -5.28 16.96
N MET A 149 2.61 -5.01 15.86
CA MET A 149 2.96 -3.93 14.92
C MET A 149 2.93 -2.55 15.59
N LEU A 150 1.98 -2.27 16.49
CA LEU A 150 1.87 -0.98 17.18
C LEU A 150 2.83 -0.82 18.37
N GLU A 151 3.28 -1.92 18.98
CA GLU A 151 4.17 -1.93 20.15
C GLU A 151 5.65 -1.99 19.77
N GLU A 152 6.02 -2.75 18.73
CA GLU A 152 7.42 -2.99 18.36
C GLU A 152 7.89 -2.19 17.14
N ILE A 153 6.99 -1.85 16.21
CA ILE A 153 7.35 -1.29 14.90
C ILE A 153 6.90 0.16 14.75
N LEU A 154 5.59 0.39 14.90
CA LEU A 154 4.96 1.70 14.85
C LEU A 154 4.75 2.22 16.27
N ARG A 155 5.83 2.15 17.07
CA ARG A 155 5.78 2.37 18.52
C ARG A 155 5.08 3.70 18.84
N GLN A 156 4.03 3.67 19.65
CA GLN A 156 3.20 4.85 19.90
C GLN A 156 3.90 6.00 20.64
N ASP A 157 5.06 5.77 21.27
CA ASP A 157 5.92 6.83 21.79
C ASP A 157 6.57 7.68 20.68
N LEU A 158 6.62 7.13 19.46
CA LEU A 158 7.00 7.78 18.22
C LEU A 158 5.72 8.28 17.51
N ARG A 159 5.15 9.39 18.00
CA ARG A 159 3.88 10.01 17.50
C ARG A 159 3.89 10.48 16.02
N GLU A 160 4.90 10.11 15.25
CA GLU A 160 5.23 10.58 13.90
C GLU A 160 5.77 9.43 13.03
N ALA A 161 5.37 8.19 13.31
CA ALA A 161 5.72 7.02 12.50
C ALA A 161 4.79 6.88 11.28
N PHE A 162 5.36 6.65 10.10
CA PHE A 162 4.63 6.48 8.84
C PHE A 162 5.19 5.29 8.05
N VAL A 163 4.32 4.49 7.44
CA VAL A 163 4.70 3.43 6.49
C VAL A 163 4.46 3.92 5.07
N ILE A 164 5.47 3.81 4.20
CA ILE A 164 5.39 4.22 2.79
C ILE A 164 5.54 2.99 1.90
N LEU A 165 4.44 2.59 1.26
CA LEU A 165 4.38 1.42 0.38
C LEU A 165 4.35 1.88 -1.08
N PRO A 166 5.34 1.51 -1.92
CA PRO A 166 5.29 1.84 -3.35
C PRO A 166 4.21 1.00 -4.04
N ILE A 167 3.27 1.65 -4.73
CA ILE A 167 2.25 0.98 -5.53
C ILE A 167 2.74 0.94 -6.98
N ALA A 168 3.23 -0.23 -7.38
CA ALA A 168 3.63 -0.49 -8.75
C ALA A 168 2.40 -0.71 -9.63
N ALA A 169 2.15 0.19 -10.58
CA ALA A 169 1.14 -0.04 -11.61
C ALA A 169 1.69 -0.96 -12.70
N ALA A 170 0.88 -1.92 -13.11
CA ALA A 170 1.05 -2.69 -14.33
C ALA A 170 -0.21 -2.52 -15.20
N PRO A 171 -0.12 -2.61 -16.54
CA PRO A 171 -1.30 -2.54 -17.39
C PRO A 171 -2.28 -3.68 -17.09
N ASN A 172 -3.53 -3.33 -16.76
CA ASN A 172 -4.61 -4.29 -16.54
C ASN A 172 -5.64 -4.16 -17.66
N TYR A 173 -5.65 -5.11 -18.58
CA TYR A 173 -6.45 -5.04 -19.80
C TYR A 173 -7.75 -5.87 -19.68
N ARG A 174 -8.86 -5.33 -20.17
CA ARG A 174 -10.19 -5.97 -20.09
C ARG A 174 -10.34 -7.27 -20.90
N ASN A 175 -9.45 -7.51 -21.86
CA ASN A 175 -9.35 -8.75 -22.64
C ASN A 175 -8.41 -9.79 -22.00
N THR A 176 -7.70 -9.46 -20.91
CA THR A 176 -6.94 -10.45 -20.15
C THR A 176 -7.92 -11.38 -19.42
N GLN A 177 -7.89 -12.66 -19.77
CA GLN A 177 -8.69 -13.65 -19.05
C GLN A 177 -8.22 -13.73 -17.59
N PRO A 178 -9.13 -13.63 -16.60
CA PRO A 178 -8.74 -13.75 -15.20
C PRO A 178 -8.16 -15.13 -14.93
N GLY A 179 -7.11 -15.18 -14.12
CA GLY A 179 -6.58 -16.44 -13.59
C GLY A 179 -7.56 -17.15 -12.65
N PRO A 180 -7.25 -18.38 -12.22
CA PRO A 180 -8.07 -19.09 -11.24
C PRO A 180 -8.18 -18.29 -9.93
N PRO A 181 -9.27 -18.48 -9.15
CA PRO A 181 -9.40 -17.88 -7.83
C PRO A 181 -8.23 -18.30 -6.92
N PHE A 182 -7.71 -17.36 -6.12
CA PHE A 182 -6.64 -17.62 -5.17
C PHE A 182 -6.99 -17.07 -3.79
N LYS A 183 -6.46 -17.71 -2.74
CA LYS A 183 -6.56 -17.18 -1.37
C LYS A 183 -5.64 -15.97 -1.22
N GLN A 184 -6.16 -14.88 -0.68
CA GLN A 184 -5.33 -13.75 -0.26
C GLN A 184 -4.67 -14.10 1.08
N ASN A 185 -3.44 -13.63 1.31
CA ASN A 185 -2.76 -13.79 2.60
C ASN A 185 -2.95 -12.50 3.42
N ALA A 186 -3.31 -12.60 4.71
CA ALA A 186 -3.49 -11.44 5.60
C ALA A 186 -2.20 -10.65 5.85
N PHE A 187 -1.05 -11.23 5.49
CA PHE A 187 0.27 -10.63 5.56
C PHE A 187 0.64 -9.78 4.32
N ASP A 188 -0.20 -9.74 3.29
CA ASP A 188 -0.04 -8.78 2.19
C ASP A 188 -0.14 -7.34 2.74
N ALA A 189 0.76 -6.45 2.28
CA ALA A 189 0.83 -5.07 2.73
C ALA A 189 -0.48 -4.30 2.52
N LEU A 190 -1.32 -4.72 1.56
CA LEU A 190 -2.67 -4.17 1.34
C LEU A 190 -3.65 -4.41 2.49
N PHE A 191 -3.37 -5.35 3.41
CA PHE A 191 -4.18 -5.56 4.61
C PHE A 191 -3.65 -4.79 5.84
N LEU A 192 -2.54 -4.06 5.73
CA LEU A 192 -1.92 -3.44 6.90
C LEU A 192 -2.83 -2.36 7.52
N ALA A 193 -3.39 -1.44 6.71
CA ALA A 193 -4.34 -0.43 7.20
C ALA A 193 -5.58 -1.02 7.91
N PRO A 194 -6.36 -1.94 7.32
CA PRO A 194 -7.54 -2.49 7.99
C PRO A 194 -7.20 -3.35 9.22
N ILE A 195 -6.05 -4.04 9.25
CA ILE A 195 -5.58 -4.76 10.45
C ILE A 195 -5.27 -3.79 11.58
N LEU A 196 -4.49 -2.73 11.29
CA LEU A 196 -4.11 -1.72 12.27
C LEU A 196 -5.27 -0.82 12.67
N GLY A 197 -6.35 -0.75 11.89
CA GLY A 197 -7.38 0.28 12.03
C GLY A 197 -6.75 1.67 11.89
N ALA A 198 -5.85 1.82 10.92
CA ALA A 198 -5.05 3.01 10.70
C ALA A 198 -5.45 3.72 9.39
N PRO A 199 -5.30 5.05 9.32
CA PRO A 199 -5.53 5.81 8.10
C PRO A 199 -4.45 5.52 7.06
N GLU A 200 -4.86 5.42 5.80
CA GLU A 200 -4.00 5.20 4.64
C GLU A 200 -4.47 6.04 3.45
N PHE A 201 -3.55 6.74 2.80
CA PHE A 201 -3.81 7.48 1.56
C PHE A 201 -2.92 6.98 0.42
N VAL A 202 -3.54 6.77 -0.74
CA VAL A 202 -2.83 6.52 -1.99
C VAL A 202 -2.59 7.86 -2.69
N VAL A 203 -1.32 8.28 -2.74
CA VAL A 203 -0.88 9.55 -3.32
C VAL A 203 -0.19 9.29 -4.67
N PRO A 204 -0.73 9.79 -5.79
CA PRO A 204 -0.04 9.74 -7.07
C PRO A 204 1.18 10.68 -7.06
N ILE A 205 2.36 10.15 -7.39
CA ILE A 205 3.64 10.87 -7.36
C ILE A 205 4.37 10.93 -8.70
N GLY A 206 3.79 10.34 -9.75
CA GLY A 206 4.37 10.37 -11.09
C GLY A 206 3.58 9.53 -12.08
N GLN A 207 4.14 9.37 -13.26
CA GLN A 207 3.65 8.46 -14.29
C GLN A 207 4.82 7.85 -15.05
N VAL A 208 4.65 6.64 -15.59
CA VAL A 208 5.66 5.93 -16.39
C VAL A 208 5.08 5.49 -17.73
N PRO A 209 5.84 5.63 -18.84
CA PRO A 209 5.37 5.20 -20.15
C PRO A 209 5.32 3.68 -20.25
N TYR A 210 4.33 3.16 -20.97
CA TYR A 210 4.23 1.75 -21.36
C TYR A 210 3.71 1.62 -22.79
N GLU A 211 4.07 0.54 -23.48
CA GLU A 211 3.50 0.21 -24.79
C GLU A 211 2.17 -0.53 -24.62
N SER A 212 1.09 0.06 -25.13
CA SER A 212 -0.25 -0.48 -25.05
C SER A 212 -0.51 -1.39 -26.25
N HIS A 213 -0.66 -2.69 -26.01
CA HIS A 213 -0.94 -3.66 -27.08
C HIS A 213 -2.36 -3.55 -27.67
N ILE A 214 -3.22 -2.73 -27.06
CA ILE A 214 -4.59 -2.47 -27.53
C ILE A 214 -4.62 -1.29 -28.52
N SER A 215 -3.90 -0.20 -28.21
CA SER A 215 -3.88 1.01 -29.06
C SER A 215 -2.69 1.07 -30.01
N GLY A 216 -1.62 0.29 -29.75
CA GLY A 216 -0.33 0.40 -30.43
C GLY A 216 0.46 1.67 -30.06
N LEU A 217 0.01 2.42 -29.04
CA LEU A 217 0.62 3.67 -28.61
C LEU A 217 1.40 3.52 -27.30
N VAL A 218 2.33 4.45 -27.07
CA VAL A 218 2.92 4.65 -25.74
C VAL A 218 1.91 5.42 -24.88
N GLU A 219 1.37 4.76 -23.87
CA GLU A 219 0.43 5.32 -22.88
C GLU A 219 1.14 5.53 -21.53
N GLN A 220 0.48 6.14 -20.54
CA GLN A 220 1.08 6.45 -19.23
C GLN A 220 0.38 5.64 -18.12
N LEU A 221 1.15 4.95 -17.29
CA LEU A 221 0.66 4.36 -16.04
C LEU A 221 0.91 5.33 -14.87
N PRO A 222 -0.02 5.47 -13.92
CA PRO A 222 0.23 6.22 -12.70
C PRO A 222 1.26 5.51 -11.83
N VAL A 223 2.14 6.27 -11.19
CA VAL A 223 2.97 5.80 -10.07
C VAL A 223 2.43 6.42 -8.80
N ALA A 224 2.08 5.60 -7.83
CA ALA A 224 1.55 6.06 -6.55
C ALA A 224 2.33 5.46 -5.37
N VAL A 225 2.18 6.09 -4.22
CA VAL A 225 2.63 5.57 -2.92
C VAL A 225 1.43 5.51 -1.98
N SER A 226 1.28 4.40 -1.27
CA SER A 226 0.45 4.34 -0.08
C SER A 226 1.23 4.95 1.08
N VAL A 227 0.63 5.87 1.81
CA VAL A 227 1.17 6.44 3.05
C VAL A 227 0.19 6.10 4.16
N LEU A 228 0.65 5.29 5.11
CA LEU A 228 -0.11 4.81 6.26
C LEU A 228 0.39 5.49 7.54
N GLY A 229 -0.54 5.99 8.35
CA GLY A 229 -0.27 6.61 9.64
C GLY A 229 -0.50 5.69 10.84
N LEU A 230 -0.55 6.27 12.04
CA LEU A 230 -1.00 5.57 13.24
C LEU A 230 -2.54 5.65 13.34
N PRO A 231 -3.20 4.73 14.07
CA PRO A 231 -4.62 4.89 14.42
C PRO A 231 -4.91 6.29 14.98
N ASP A 232 -6.07 6.84 14.60
CA ASP A 232 -6.55 8.16 15.01
C ASP A 232 -5.68 9.37 14.56
N THR A 233 -4.81 9.21 13.54
CA THR A 233 -3.95 10.30 13.01
C THR A 233 -4.36 10.86 11.64
N ASP A 234 -5.58 10.64 11.17
CA ASP A 234 -6.08 10.97 9.82
C ASP A 234 -5.74 12.40 9.36
N ASN A 235 -6.05 13.40 10.20
CA ASN A 235 -5.77 14.82 9.90
C ASN A 235 -4.26 15.10 9.83
N CYS A 236 -3.48 14.59 10.78
CA CYS A 236 -2.02 14.74 10.79
C CYS A 236 -1.40 14.13 9.52
N LEU A 237 -1.86 12.95 9.12
CA LEU A 237 -1.42 12.28 7.91
C LEU A 237 -1.77 13.08 6.65
N MET A 238 -2.97 13.66 6.56
CA MET A 238 -3.36 14.56 5.46
C MET A 238 -2.48 15.81 5.39
N ASP A 239 -2.26 16.48 6.52
CA ASP A 239 -1.45 17.70 6.60
C ASP A 239 0.02 17.43 6.22
N VAL A 240 0.60 16.34 6.72
CA VAL A 240 1.98 15.91 6.40
C VAL A 240 2.13 15.56 4.92
N VAL A 241 1.20 14.79 4.35
CA VAL A 241 1.20 14.46 2.90
C VAL A 241 1.10 15.72 2.06
N ARG A 242 0.14 16.60 2.37
CA ARG A 242 -0.06 17.86 1.63
C ARG A 242 1.16 18.76 1.69
N HIS A 243 1.67 19.03 2.89
CA HIS A 243 2.85 19.87 3.09
C HIS A 243 4.04 19.38 2.27
N CYS A 244 4.23 18.05 2.17
CA CYS A 244 5.35 17.49 1.42
C CYS A 244 5.15 17.48 -0.10
N LEU A 245 3.90 17.50 -0.59
CA LEU A 245 3.65 17.81 -2.00
C LEU A 245 3.98 19.28 -2.29
N ASP A 246 3.51 20.20 -1.46
CA ASP A 246 3.75 21.64 -1.60
C ASP A 246 5.26 21.97 -1.55
N GLU A 247 6.00 21.50 -0.54
CA GLU A 247 7.46 21.70 -0.39
C GLU A 247 8.30 21.07 -1.52
N THR A 248 7.82 19.99 -2.14
CA THR A 248 8.51 19.36 -3.28
C THR A 248 8.04 19.87 -4.64
N GLY A 249 7.19 20.90 -4.67
CA GLY A 249 6.65 21.49 -5.91
C GLY A 249 5.75 20.53 -6.70
N ARG A 250 5.17 19.53 -6.03
CA ARG A 250 4.33 18.50 -6.66
C ARG A 250 2.86 18.91 -6.70
N PRO A 251 2.13 18.59 -7.76
CA PRO A 251 0.70 18.86 -7.82
C PRO A 251 -0.07 18.14 -6.71
N THR A 252 -0.92 18.89 -6.01
CA THR A 252 -1.92 18.37 -5.05
C THR A 252 -3.22 17.93 -5.72
N ALA A 253 -3.28 17.99 -7.06
CA ALA A 253 -4.39 17.55 -7.89
C ALA A 253 -3.89 16.83 -9.15
N VAL A 254 -4.73 15.97 -9.71
CA VAL A 254 -4.46 15.19 -10.94
C VAL A 254 -5.38 15.61 -12.08
N GLN A 255 -4.91 15.44 -13.31
CA GLN A 255 -5.69 15.64 -14.54
C GLN A 255 -6.43 14.37 -14.96
N THR A 256 -7.48 14.54 -15.75
CA THR A 256 -8.20 13.45 -16.43
C THR A 256 -7.65 13.23 -17.84
N GLY A 257 -7.70 11.97 -18.32
CA GLY A 257 -7.28 11.61 -19.67
C GLY A 257 -5.94 10.88 -19.71
N ARG A 258 -5.14 11.13 -20.75
CA ARG A 258 -3.90 10.37 -21.06
C ARG A 258 -2.74 10.67 -20.10
N ASN A 259 -2.68 11.88 -19.56
CA ASN A 259 -1.63 12.32 -18.65
C ASN A 259 -2.25 12.69 -17.31
N MET A 260 -1.62 12.25 -16.22
CA MET A 260 -2.04 12.54 -14.85
C MET A 260 -1.59 13.93 -14.37
N PHE A 261 -0.51 14.45 -14.95
CA PHE A 261 0.06 15.76 -14.63
C PHE A 261 0.26 16.58 -15.92
N PRO A 262 0.23 17.93 -15.83
CA PRO A 262 0.49 18.78 -16.97
C PRO A 262 1.86 18.51 -17.60
N SER A 263 1.94 18.55 -18.93
CA SER A 263 3.21 18.58 -19.66
C SER A 263 3.84 19.97 -19.56
N GLU A 264 5.16 20.05 -19.37
CA GLU A 264 5.91 21.33 -19.26
C GLU A 264 5.85 22.19 -20.53
N GLU A 265 5.40 21.65 -21.67
CA GLU A 265 5.32 22.35 -22.97
C GLU A 265 4.21 23.43 -23.08
N ASN A 266 3.43 23.70 -22.02
CA ASN A 266 2.28 24.62 -22.04
C ASN A 266 2.38 25.79 -21.02
N ASN A 267 3.59 26.29 -20.74
CA ASN A 267 3.82 27.43 -19.83
C ASN A 267 4.86 28.40 -20.38
#